data_AF-L1JGC0-F1
#
_entry.id   AF-L1JGC0-F1
#
_cell.length_a   1.000
_cell.length_b   1.000
_cell.length_c   1.000
_cell.angle_alpha   90.00
_cell.angle_beta   90.00
_cell.angle_gamma   90.00
#
_symmetry.space_group_name_H-M   'P 1'
#
loop_
_entity.id
_entity.type
_entity.pdbx_description
1 polymer ?
#
loop_
_entity_poly.entity_id
_entity_poly.type
_entity_poly.pdbx_seq_one_letter_code
_entity_poly.pdbx_strand_id
1 'polypeptide(L)'
;VRAIAAGEAHSLFLMDDGSGIACGLNSHGQLGDGTFETRREAVRIADFDGAAVELAAGSTHSMALLEDGSVMCWGSNATAQLG
;
A
#
# COMPACT_ATOMS: atom_id res chain seq x y z
N VAL A 1 13.82 6.00 -2.49
CA VAL A 1 13.15 4.84 -1.84
C VAL A 1 13.89 4.60 -0.55
N ARG A 2 13.20 4.71 0.58
CA ARG A 2 13.78 4.50 1.91
C ARG A 2 13.37 3.20 2.58
N ALA A 3 12.23 2.63 2.20
CA ALA A 3 11.77 1.33 2.71
C ALA A 3 10.95 0.59 1.64
N ILE A 4 10.85 -0.73 1.80
CA ILE A 4 10.05 -1.61 0.95
C ILE A 4 9.25 -2.60 1.80
N ALA A 5 8.09 -3.00 1.32
CA ALA A 5 7.29 -4.09 1.87
C ALA A 5 6.77 -4.97 0.74
N ALA A 6 6.69 -6.29 0.97
CA ALA A 6 6.22 -7.25 -0.01
C ALA A 6 5.08 -8.09 0.57
N GLY A 7 3.98 -8.19 -0.17
CA GLY A 7 2.87 -9.09 0.11
C GLY A 7 3.04 -10.42 -0.63
N GLU A 8 1.93 -11.12 -0.88
CA GLU A 8 1.96 -12.39 -1.62
C GLU A 8 2.38 -12.21 -3.08
N ALA A 9 1.83 -11.18 -3.75
CA ALA A 9 2.06 -10.93 -5.17
C ALA A 9 2.10 -9.42 -5.51
N HIS A 10 2.27 -8.56 -4.51
CA HIS A 10 2.43 -7.11 -4.69
C HIS A 10 3.60 -6.58 -3.85
N SER A 11 4.08 -5.41 -4.21
CA SER A 11 5.18 -4.73 -3.52
C SER A 11 4.83 -3.27 -3.32
N LEU A 12 5.21 -2.74 -2.16
CA LEU A 12 5.05 -1.36 -1.74
C LEU A 12 6.44 -0.75 -1.55
N PHE A 13 6.61 0.49 -1.96
CA PHE A 13 7.87 1.22 -1.83
C PHE A 13 7.57 2.58 -1.20
N LEU A 14 8.21 2.84 -0.07
CA LEU A 14 8.15 4.13 0.60
C LEU A 14 9.25 5.03 0.05
N MET A 15 8.86 6.20 -0.44
CA MET A 15 9.76 7.20 -0.98
C MET A 15 10.29 8.11 0.14
N ASP A 16 11.36 8.85 -0.17
CA ASP A 16 12.02 9.72 0.81
C ASP A 16 11.17 10.93 1.20
N ASP A 17 10.23 11.33 0.33
CA ASP A 17 9.24 12.39 0.55
C ASP A 17 7.97 11.89 1.26
N GLY A 18 7.98 10.66 1.79
CA GLY A 18 6.84 10.02 2.45
C GLY A 18 5.70 9.59 1.52
N SER A 19 5.86 9.77 0.20
CA SER A 19 4.91 9.20 -0.78
C SER A 19 5.15 7.71 -0.99
N GLY A 20 4.14 7.02 -1.53
CA GLY A 20 4.19 5.59 -1.77
C GLY A 20 3.96 5.24 -3.24
N ILE A 21 4.70 4.24 -3.72
CA ILE A 21 4.39 3.57 -4.99
C ILE A 21 4.21 2.07 -4.76
N ALA A 22 3.42 1.43 -5.61
CA ALA A 22 3.14 0.01 -5.54
C ALA A 22 3.13 -0.63 -6.93
N CYS A 23 3.41 -1.93 -7.01
CA CYS A 23 3.25 -2.73 -8.22
C CYS A 23 2.88 -4.18 -7.88
N GLY A 24 2.42 -4.92 -8.88
CA GLY A 24 2.03 -6.32 -8.78
C GLY A 24 0.51 -6.53 -8.85
N LEU A 25 0.05 -7.60 -8.21
CA LEU A 25 -1.35 -7.99 -8.15
C LEU A 25 -2.20 -6.93 -7.45
N ASN A 26 -3.38 -6.63 -8.01
CA ASN A 26 -4.30 -5.62 -7.46
C ASN A 26 -5.76 -6.07 -7.44
N SER A 27 -6.02 -7.38 -7.50
CA SER A 27 -7.40 -7.91 -7.60
C SER A 27 -8.31 -7.54 -6.42
N HIS A 28 -7.74 -7.08 -5.31
CA HIS A 28 -8.46 -6.62 -4.13
C HIS A 28 -8.22 -5.13 -3.83
N GLY A 29 -7.56 -4.39 -4.73
CA GLY A 29 -7.20 -2.99 -4.51
C GLY A 29 -5.96 -2.80 -3.62
N GLN A 30 -5.16 -3.85 -3.38
CA GLN A 30 -4.00 -3.81 -2.47
C GLN A 30 -2.88 -2.83 -2.89
N LEU A 31 -2.90 -2.31 -4.13
CA LEU A 31 -1.99 -1.26 -4.58
C LEU A 31 -2.43 0.14 -4.14
N GLY A 32 -3.71 0.34 -3.79
CA GLY A 32 -4.22 1.64 -3.36
C GLY A 32 -4.17 2.73 -4.44
N ASP A 33 -4.22 2.34 -5.73
CA ASP A 33 -4.22 3.27 -6.88
C ASP A 33 -5.65 3.65 -7.33
N GLY A 34 -6.67 3.35 -6.51
CA GLY A 34 -8.08 3.55 -6.83
C GLY A 34 -8.64 2.56 -7.86
N THR A 35 -7.88 1.54 -8.26
CA THR A 35 -8.30 0.52 -9.23
C THR A 35 -8.18 -0.89 -8.67
N PHE A 36 -8.60 -1.88 -9.48
CA PHE A 36 -8.44 -3.32 -9.19
C PHE A 36 -7.57 -4.03 -10.25
N GLU A 37 -6.81 -3.25 -11.03
CA GLU A 37 -6.02 -3.78 -12.15
C GLU A 37 -4.59 -4.11 -11.72
N THR A 38 -4.11 -5.29 -12.08
CA THR A 38 -2.70 -5.67 -11.85
C THR A 38 -1.78 -4.71 -12.61
N ARG A 39 -0.77 -4.17 -11.90
CA ARG A 39 0.18 -3.19 -12.46
C ARG A 39 1.56 -3.82 -12.56
N ARG A 40 2.10 -3.91 -13.78
CA ARG A 40 3.51 -4.32 -14.00
C ARG A 40 4.49 -3.17 -13.74
N GLU A 41 4.01 -1.95 -13.92
CA GLU A 41 4.75 -0.73 -13.64
C GLU A 41 4.34 -0.17 -12.28
N ALA A 42 5.21 0.61 -11.66
CA ALA A 42 4.91 1.23 -10.38
C ALA A 42 3.84 2.32 -10.55
N VAL A 43 2.80 2.26 -9.71
CA VAL A 43 1.73 3.26 -9.63
C VAL A 43 1.77 3.94 -8.27
N ARG A 44 1.25 5.17 -8.19
CA ARG A 44 1.15 5.88 -6.91
C ARG A 44 0.07 5.26 -6.03
N ILE A 45 0.35 5.21 -4.73
CA ILE A 45 -0.65 4.93 -3.70
C ILE A 45 -1.35 6.26 -3.38
N ALA A 46 -2.68 6.31 -3.48
CA ALA A 46 -3.42 7.57 -3.53
C ALA A 46 -3.64 8.23 -2.16
N ASP A 47 -3.68 7.45 -1.08
CA ASP A 47 -4.48 7.84 0.08
C ASP A 47 -3.73 8.49 1.25
N PHE A 48 -2.44 8.84 1.14
CA PHE A 48 -1.69 9.40 2.29
C PHE A 48 -0.81 10.63 2.01
N ASP A 49 -0.95 11.32 0.88
CA ASP A 49 -0.42 12.68 0.61
C ASP A 49 1.06 12.97 1.02
N GLY A 50 1.91 11.95 1.05
CA GLY A 50 3.31 12.11 1.47
C GLY A 50 3.56 12.02 2.98
N ALA A 51 2.55 11.64 3.77
CA ALA A 51 2.64 11.57 5.23
C ALA A 51 3.02 10.17 5.76
N ALA A 52 3.36 9.19 4.90
CA ALA A 52 3.67 7.84 5.38
C ALA A 52 5.09 7.75 5.95
N VAL A 53 5.21 7.16 7.14
CA VAL A 53 6.50 6.85 7.78
C VAL A 53 6.88 5.38 7.66
N GLU A 54 5.90 4.49 7.50
CA GLU A 54 6.12 3.05 7.34
C GLU A 54 5.02 2.42 6.48
N LEU A 55 5.37 1.37 5.74
CA LEU A 55 4.44 0.57 4.94
C LEU A 55 4.54 -0.90 5.35
N ALA A 56 3.41 -1.59 5.39
CA ALA A 56 3.33 -3.03 5.60
C ALA A 56 2.41 -3.66 4.57
N ALA A 57 2.66 -4.93 4.23
CA ALA A 57 1.86 -5.69 3.28
C ALA A 57 1.50 -7.06 3.89
N GLY A 58 0.21 -7.39 3.83
CA GLY A 58 -0.30 -8.75 4.04
C GLY A 58 -0.36 -9.51 2.71
N SER A 59 -1.08 -10.64 2.69
CA SER A 59 -1.26 -11.43 1.46
C SER A 59 -2.00 -10.63 0.37
N THR A 60 -3.14 -10.03 0.74
CA THR A 60 -4.04 -9.32 -0.19
C THR A 60 -4.48 -7.94 0.35
N HIS A 61 -3.81 -7.42 1.38
CA HIS A 61 -4.07 -6.10 1.96
C HIS A 61 -2.75 -5.40 2.25
N SER A 62 -2.84 -4.11 2.52
CA SER A 62 -1.72 -3.21 2.73
C SER A 62 -2.06 -2.21 3.82
N MET A 63 -1.02 -1.68 4.47
CA MET A 63 -1.15 -0.72 5.55
C MET A 63 -0.07 0.37 5.45
N ALA A 64 -0.40 1.55 5.96
CA ALA A 64 0.53 2.66 6.15
C ALA A 64 0.39 3.22 7.56
N LEU A 65 1.53 3.47 8.22
CA LEU A 65 1.60 4.29 9.43
C LEU A 65 1.91 5.73 9.00
N LEU A 66 1.10 6.69 9.44
CA LEU A 66 1.26 8.10 9.12
C LEU A 66 2.04 8.85 10.20
N GLU A 67 2.57 10.01 9.86
CA GLU A 67 3.30 10.90 10.78
C GLU A 67 2.48 11.30 12.01
N ASP A 68 1.16 11.40 11.90
CA ASP A 68 0.26 11.73 13.02
C ASP A 68 -0.07 10.53 13.93
N GLY A 69 0.50 9.36 13.64
CA GLY A 69 0.29 8.11 14.37
C GLY A 69 -0.98 7.35 13.98
N SER A 70 -1.77 7.87 13.04
CA SER A 70 -2.90 7.13 12.48
C SER A 70 -2.42 6.03 11.53
N VAL A 71 -3.27 5.01 11.34
CA VAL A 71 -3.00 3.87 10.46
C VAL A 71 -4.09 3.82 9.39
N MET A 72 -3.67 3.67 8.14
CA MET A 72 -4.56 3.42 7.01
C MET A 72 -4.39 1.98 6.54
N CYS A 73 -5.50 1.32 6.29
CA CYS A 73 -5.55 -0.05 5.79
C CYS A 73 -6.35 -0.08 4.49
N TRP A 74 -5.88 -0.80 3.47
CA TRP A 74 -6.58 -0.97 2.21
C TRP A 74 -6.35 -2.35 1.60
N GLY A 75 -7.15 -2.71 0.60
CA GLY A 75 -7.13 -4.02 -0.04
C GLY A 75 -8.30 -4.92 0.39
N SER A 76 -8.06 -6.23 0.42
CA SER A 76 -9.09 -7.20 0.83
C SER A 76 -9.49 -7.02 2.29
N ASN A 77 -10.79 -7.09 2.56
CA ASN A 77 -11.33 -7.13 3.92
C ASN A 77 -12.18 -8.39 4.20
N ALA A 78 -11.95 -9.48 3.46
CA ALA A 78 -12.78 -10.69 3.54
C ALA A 78 -12.80 -11.33 4.94
N THR A 79 -11.77 -11.10 5.76
CA THR A 79 -11.66 -11.62 7.13
C THR A 79 -11.50 -10.51 8.18
N ALA A 80 -12.06 -9.31 7.94
CA ALA A 80 -11.94 -8.14 8.84
C ALA A 80 -10.49 -7.71 9.14
N GLN A 81 -9.60 -7.91 8.17
CA GLN A 81 -8.16 -7.62 8.30
C GLN A 81 -7.80 -6.13 8.16
N LEU A 82 -8.78 -5.27 7.85
CA LEU A 82 -8.58 -3.82 7.83
C LEU A 82 -8.89 -3.14 9.18
N GLY A 83 -9.31 -3.91 10.20
CA GLY A 83 -9.83 -3.42 11.48
C GLY A 83 -11.36 -3.40 11.51
#